data_AF-A0A9D0TGN5-F1
#
_entry.id   AF-A0A9D0TGN5-F1
#
_cell.length_a   1.000
_cell.length_b   1.000
_cell.length_c   1.000
_cell.angle_alpha   90.00
_cell.angle_beta   90.00
_cell.angle_gamma   90.00
#
_symmetry.space_group_name_H-M   'P 1'
#
loop_
_entity.id
_entity.type
_entity.pdbx_description
1 polymer ?
#
loop_
_entity_poly.entity_id
_entity_poly.type
_entity_poly.pdbx_seq_one_letter_code
_entity_poly.pdbx_strand_id
1 'polypeptide(L)'
;MLKPLEGITVLVTRPAQQAQLFCDRVVDAGGTAVCFPSLEIQALPLSASDLEMIHPLEQFDFGLFISRNAVRFGVPLIKAEGFVPATLRFIAVGKSTAAALAEYHLPVAVVPAAGFSSEALLAEPDLQDLSGKKILIFKGQGGRTLLKETLTARGAKVSSVDLYRRIRPVFDADVAIRYLGLPSRKIIALTSGDAARNLLAMIGRLGDQSLKD
;
A
#
# COMPACT_ATOMS: atom_id res chain seq x y z
N MET A 1 -8.64 17.91 30.50
CA MET A 1 -9.48 17.34 29.42
C MET A 1 -9.11 15.87 29.34
N LEU A 2 -10.05 14.94 29.49
CA LEU A 2 -9.77 13.50 29.41
C LEU A 2 -9.20 13.18 28.03
N LYS A 3 -8.08 12.45 27.99
CA LYS A 3 -7.49 12.05 26.71
C LYS A 3 -8.30 10.88 26.12
N PRO A 4 -8.57 10.83 24.81
CA PRO A 4 -9.48 9.85 24.22
C PRO A 4 -9.12 8.38 24.44
N LEU A 5 -7.82 8.08 24.62
CA LEU A 5 -7.30 6.72 24.80
C LEU A 5 -6.76 6.46 26.21
N GLU A 6 -7.10 7.31 27.18
CA GLU A 6 -6.64 7.16 28.56
C GLU A 6 -7.05 5.79 29.14
N GLY A 7 -6.06 5.02 29.64
CA GLY A 7 -6.25 3.67 30.16
C GLY A 7 -6.49 2.57 29.11
N ILE A 8 -6.36 2.89 27.82
CA ILE A 8 -6.50 1.94 26.71
C ILE A 8 -5.11 1.55 26.18
N THR A 9 -4.89 0.25 26.03
CA THR A 9 -3.74 -0.31 25.30
C THR A 9 -4.16 -0.73 23.90
N VAL A 10 -3.45 -0.26 22.88
CA VAL A 10 -3.75 -0.52 21.46
C VAL A 10 -2.68 -1.40 20.85
N LEU A 11 -3.07 -2.57 20.32
CA LEU A 11 -2.21 -3.41 19.48
C LEU A 11 -2.21 -2.88 18.05
N VAL A 12 -1.07 -2.39 17.60
CA VAL A 12 -0.89 -1.77 16.28
C VAL A 12 -0.38 -2.79 15.29
N THR A 13 -1.22 -3.19 14.32
CA THR A 13 -0.89 -4.26 13.37
C THR A 13 -0.52 -3.77 11.96
N ARG A 14 -0.28 -2.47 11.81
CA ARG A 14 0.11 -1.86 10.53
C ARG A 14 1.50 -2.35 10.09
N PRO A 15 1.86 -2.23 8.80
CA PRO A 15 3.21 -2.54 8.36
C PRO A 15 4.28 -1.82 9.17
N ALA A 16 5.41 -2.47 9.45
CA ALA A 16 6.44 -1.98 10.38
C ALA A 16 6.81 -0.49 10.14
N GLN A 17 6.99 -0.10 8.88
CA GLN A 17 7.35 1.29 8.49
C GLN A 17 6.24 2.32 8.74
N GLN A 18 4.98 1.88 8.90
CA GLN A 18 3.83 2.72 9.21
C GLN A 18 3.35 2.55 10.65
N ALA A 19 3.86 1.54 11.37
CA ALA A 19 3.43 1.21 12.72
C ALA A 19 3.86 2.29 13.70
N GLN A 20 5.11 2.77 13.61
CA GLN A 20 5.64 3.75 14.56
C GLN A 20 4.82 5.05 14.61
N LEU A 21 4.55 5.66 13.46
CA LEU A 21 3.73 6.88 13.39
C LEU A 21 2.32 6.67 13.99
N PHE A 22 1.78 5.46 13.89
CA PHE A 22 0.49 5.14 14.50
C PHE A 22 0.63 4.93 16.01
N CYS A 23 1.68 4.27 16.48
CA CYS A 23 2.02 4.15 17.89
C CYS A 23 2.15 5.53 18.54
N ASP A 24 2.86 6.46 17.90
CA ASP A 24 3.06 7.81 18.41
C ASP A 24 1.71 8.53 18.59
N ARG A 25 0.81 8.41 17.60
CA ARG A 25 -0.55 8.98 17.68
C ARG A 25 -1.40 8.37 18.80
N VAL A 26 -1.23 7.08 19.10
CA VAL A 26 -1.91 6.44 20.23
C VAL A 26 -1.41 7.03 21.55
N VAL A 27 -0.10 7.22 21.68
CA VAL A 27 0.53 7.82 22.86
C VAL A 27 0.12 9.29 23.04
N ASP A 28 0.10 10.07 21.96
CA ASP A 28 -0.36 11.46 21.96
C ASP A 28 -1.80 11.57 22.48
N ALA A 29 -2.65 10.63 22.05
CA ALA A 29 -4.05 10.50 22.47
C ALA A 29 -4.23 9.86 23.87
N GLY A 30 -3.14 9.59 24.60
CA GLY A 30 -3.16 9.18 26.02
C GLY A 30 -3.20 7.66 26.26
N GLY A 31 -3.07 6.86 25.21
CA GLY A 31 -3.06 5.39 25.32
C GLY A 31 -1.65 4.81 25.35
N THR A 32 -1.60 3.49 25.52
CA THR A 32 -0.36 2.70 25.42
C THR A 32 -0.35 1.98 24.08
N ALA A 33 0.71 2.10 23.28
CA ALA A 33 0.83 1.40 22.01
C ALA A 33 1.69 0.13 22.15
N VAL A 34 1.19 -1.01 21.67
CA VAL A 34 1.97 -2.24 21.49
C VAL A 34 2.17 -2.46 20.00
N CYS A 35 3.41 -2.33 19.54
CA CYS A 35 3.76 -2.54 18.14
C CYS A 35 3.81 -4.03 17.82
N PHE A 36 2.89 -4.50 16.97
CA PHE A 36 2.84 -5.89 16.52
C PHE A 36 2.46 -5.96 15.04
N PRO A 37 3.36 -5.54 14.12
CA PRO A 37 3.09 -5.57 12.69
C PRO A 37 2.67 -6.97 12.25
N SER A 38 1.50 -7.10 11.63
CA SER A 38 1.04 -8.36 11.04
C SER A 38 1.24 -8.41 9.53
N LEU A 39 1.86 -7.38 8.96
CA LEU A 39 2.16 -7.29 7.53
C LEU A 39 3.52 -6.64 7.36
N GLU A 40 4.31 -7.11 6.42
CA GLU A 40 5.55 -6.45 6.03
C GLU A 40 5.56 -6.25 4.52
N ILE A 41 6.15 -5.14 4.10
CA ILE A 41 6.32 -4.77 2.70
C ILE A 41 7.78 -4.95 2.36
N GLN A 42 8.08 -5.98 1.57
CA GLN A 42 9.43 -6.30 1.13
C GLN A 42 9.58 -5.94 -0.34
N ALA A 43 10.66 -5.24 -0.69
CA ALA A 43 11.01 -4.99 -2.09
C ALA A 43 11.22 -6.31 -2.83
N LEU A 44 10.81 -6.35 -4.10
CA LEU A 44 11.15 -7.46 -4.98
C LEU A 44 12.45 -7.15 -5.73
N PRO A 45 13.37 -8.13 -5.86
CA PRO A 45 14.47 -8.00 -6.78
C PRO A 45 13.90 -7.93 -8.21
N LEU A 46 14.33 -6.94 -8.98
CA LEU A 46 13.97 -6.81 -10.39
C LEU A 46 14.96 -7.58 -11.25
N SER A 47 14.43 -8.35 -12.19
CA SER A 47 15.26 -9.02 -13.19
C SER A 47 15.75 -8.02 -14.24
N ALA A 48 16.75 -8.42 -15.04
CA ALA A 48 17.18 -7.63 -16.19
C ALA A 48 16.00 -7.34 -17.15
N SER A 49 15.08 -8.31 -17.33
CA SER A 49 13.92 -8.13 -18.19
C SER A 49 12.92 -7.11 -17.64
N ASP A 50 12.73 -7.07 -16.32
CA ASP A 50 11.87 -6.05 -15.69
C ASP A 50 12.45 -4.66 -15.92
N LEU A 51 13.77 -4.53 -15.75
CA LEU A 51 14.49 -3.29 -15.98
C LEU A 51 14.41 -2.87 -17.45
N GLU A 52 14.67 -3.76 -18.40
CA GLU A 52 14.52 -3.50 -19.85
C GLU A 52 13.10 -3.06 -20.24
N MET A 53 12.07 -3.51 -19.51
CA MET A 53 10.69 -3.05 -19.73
C MET A 53 10.47 -1.63 -19.21
N ILE A 54 11.07 -1.29 -18.06
CA ILE A 54 10.89 0.01 -17.39
C ILE A 54 11.72 1.10 -18.07
N HIS A 55 12.97 0.80 -18.43
CA HIS A 55 13.96 1.78 -18.83
C HIS A 55 13.58 2.63 -20.07
N PRO A 56 12.91 2.12 -21.10
CA PRO A 56 12.40 2.98 -22.17
C PRO A 56 11.11 3.70 -21.70
N LEU A 57 11.19 4.57 -20.70
CA LEU A 57 10.02 5.28 -20.15
C LEU A 57 9.29 6.11 -21.19
N GLU A 58 10.02 6.63 -22.18
CA GLU A 58 9.48 7.40 -23.32
C GLU A 58 8.47 6.60 -24.15
N GLN A 59 8.52 5.27 -24.08
CA GLN A 59 7.56 4.43 -24.78
C GLN A 59 6.16 4.49 -24.17
N PHE A 60 6.02 4.90 -22.90
CA PHE A 60 4.76 4.90 -22.19
C PHE A 60 4.12 6.29 -22.19
N ASP A 61 2.82 6.34 -22.47
CA ASP A 61 2.02 7.55 -22.27
C ASP A 61 1.72 7.76 -20.77
N PHE A 62 1.55 6.65 -20.02
CA PHE A 62 1.15 6.71 -18.61
C PHE A 62 1.94 5.78 -17.68
N GLY A 63 2.30 6.32 -16.51
CA GLY A 63 2.79 5.57 -15.35
C GLY A 63 1.74 5.50 -14.26
N LEU A 64 1.13 4.34 -14.05
CA LEU A 64 0.03 4.14 -13.10
C LEU A 64 0.51 3.53 -11.79
N PHE A 65 0.35 4.26 -10.69
CA PHE A 65 0.72 3.82 -9.35
C PHE A 65 -0.51 3.42 -8.53
N ILE A 66 -0.54 2.15 -8.09
CA ILE A 66 -1.69 1.62 -7.34
C ILE A 66 -1.57 1.76 -5.82
N SER A 67 -0.50 2.34 -5.29
CA SER A 67 -0.29 2.51 -3.85
C SER A 67 0.91 3.40 -3.55
N ARG A 68 0.97 3.96 -2.33
CA ARG A 68 2.18 4.65 -1.82
C ARG A 68 3.42 3.76 -1.83
N ASN A 69 3.27 2.45 -1.60
CA ASN A 69 4.38 1.51 -1.68
C ASN A 69 4.90 1.39 -3.12
N ALA A 70 4.01 1.34 -4.11
CA ALA A 70 4.43 1.35 -5.52
C ALA A 70 5.20 2.62 -5.85
N VAL A 71 4.78 3.79 -5.34
CA VAL A 71 5.52 5.05 -5.51
C VAL A 71 6.91 4.94 -4.91
N ARG A 72 7.00 4.49 -3.64
CA ARG A 72 8.26 4.36 -2.92
C ARG A 72 9.28 3.48 -3.63
N PHE A 73 8.87 2.37 -4.21
CA PHE A 73 9.78 1.46 -4.90
C PHE A 73 9.95 1.78 -6.39
N GLY A 74 8.95 2.38 -7.04
CA GLY A 74 8.95 2.62 -8.48
C GLY A 74 9.60 3.93 -8.88
N VAL A 75 9.37 5.02 -8.12
CA VAL A 75 9.94 6.34 -8.47
C VAL A 75 11.47 6.35 -8.44
N PRO A 76 12.18 5.69 -7.51
CA PRO A 76 13.63 5.59 -7.59
C PRO A 76 14.14 4.95 -8.88
N LEU A 77 13.41 3.99 -9.45
CA LEU A 77 13.76 3.34 -10.72
C LEU A 77 13.57 4.31 -11.89
N ILE A 78 12.45 5.04 -11.89
CA ILE A 78 12.18 6.09 -12.87
C ILE A 78 13.27 7.16 -12.83
N LYS A 79 13.70 7.58 -11.64
CA LYS A 79 14.72 8.63 -11.49
C LYS A 79 16.14 8.14 -11.78
N ALA A 80 16.39 6.83 -11.71
CA ALA A 80 17.70 6.26 -12.05
C ALA A 80 18.08 6.45 -13.53
N GLU A 81 17.09 6.64 -14.41
CA GLU A 81 17.25 7.07 -15.81
C GLU A 81 17.93 8.45 -15.96
N GLY A 82 17.92 9.26 -14.91
CA GLY A 82 18.43 10.63 -14.94
C GLY A 82 17.43 11.67 -15.48
N PHE A 83 16.35 11.26 -16.13
CA PHE A 83 15.26 12.16 -16.54
C PHE A 83 13.89 11.46 -16.53
N VAL A 84 12.82 12.27 -16.45
CA VAL A 84 11.44 11.82 -16.63
C VAL A 84 10.93 12.42 -17.94
N PRO A 85 10.50 11.61 -18.92
CA PRO A 85 9.98 12.14 -20.17
C PRO A 85 8.82 13.11 -19.94
N ALA A 86 8.83 14.27 -20.60
CA ALA A 86 7.75 15.27 -20.47
C ALA A 86 6.39 14.76 -20.97
N THR A 87 6.41 13.74 -21.84
CA THR A 87 5.22 13.06 -22.37
C THR A 87 4.61 12.06 -21.40
N LEU A 88 5.37 11.59 -20.40
CA LEU A 88 4.91 10.59 -19.44
C LEU A 88 3.99 11.23 -18.39
N ARG A 89 2.73 10.81 -18.37
CA ARG A 89 1.73 11.30 -17.43
C ARG A 89 1.50 10.31 -16.29
N PHE A 90 1.51 10.77 -15.04
CA PHE A 90 1.30 9.88 -13.90
C PHE A 90 -0.17 9.73 -13.51
N ILE A 91 -0.57 8.50 -13.20
CA ILE A 91 -1.90 8.18 -12.69
C ILE A 91 -1.75 7.63 -11.27
N ALA A 92 -2.58 8.11 -10.34
CA ALA A 92 -2.61 7.62 -8.97
C ALA A 92 -3.98 7.02 -8.64
N VAL A 93 -4.02 5.83 -8.03
CA VAL A 93 -5.29 5.20 -7.64
C VAL A 93 -6.08 5.97 -6.58
N GLY A 94 -5.46 6.96 -5.93
CA GLY A 94 -6.12 7.78 -4.92
C GLY A 94 -5.22 8.88 -4.36
N LYS A 95 -5.83 9.79 -3.58
CA LYS A 95 -5.20 11.02 -3.07
C LYS A 95 -3.90 10.79 -2.29
N SER A 96 -3.82 9.72 -1.51
CA SER A 96 -2.61 9.41 -0.73
C SER A 96 -1.44 8.95 -1.60
N THR A 97 -1.72 8.26 -2.70
CA THR A 97 -0.72 7.89 -3.72
C THR A 97 -0.29 9.11 -4.52
N ALA A 98 -1.24 10.01 -4.84
CA ALA A 98 -0.91 11.26 -5.53
C ALA A 98 -0.03 12.18 -4.68
N ALA A 99 -0.33 12.31 -3.38
CA ALA A 99 0.53 13.03 -2.43
C ALA A 99 1.95 12.46 -2.38
N ALA A 100 2.09 11.13 -2.36
CA ALA A 100 3.39 10.48 -2.38
C ALA A 100 4.18 10.76 -3.68
N LEU A 101 3.52 10.86 -4.84
CA LEU A 101 4.19 11.27 -6.09
C LEU A 101 4.61 12.74 -6.07
N ALA A 102 3.80 13.61 -5.47
CA ALA A 102 4.10 15.02 -5.31
C ALA A 102 5.34 15.27 -4.43
N GLU A 103 5.59 14.43 -3.42
CA GLU A 103 6.85 14.46 -2.63
C GLU A 103 8.10 14.28 -3.51
N TYR A 104 7.97 13.65 -4.68
CA TYR A 104 9.04 13.48 -5.67
C TYR A 104 9.03 14.53 -6.79
N HIS A 105 8.16 15.54 -6.71
CA HIS A 105 7.93 16.54 -7.76
C HIS A 105 7.40 15.94 -9.07
N LEU A 106 6.64 14.84 -8.98
CA LEU A 106 6.00 14.20 -10.13
C LEU A 106 4.50 14.56 -10.14
N PRO A 107 4.06 15.50 -10.99
CA PRO A 107 2.65 15.90 -11.04
C PRO A 107 1.78 14.75 -11.54
N VAL A 108 0.63 14.56 -10.88
CA VAL A 108 -0.34 13.52 -11.23
C VAL A 108 -1.36 14.07 -12.20
N ALA A 109 -1.49 13.41 -13.34
CA ALA A 109 -2.45 13.75 -14.39
C ALA A 109 -3.87 13.27 -14.08
N VAL A 110 -4.00 12.08 -13.49
CA VAL A 110 -5.30 11.48 -13.17
C VAL A 110 -5.28 10.91 -11.76
N VAL A 111 -6.26 11.31 -10.96
CA VAL A 111 -6.54 10.78 -9.62
C VAL A 111 -8.06 10.80 -9.43
N PRO A 112 -8.67 9.75 -8.86
CA PRO A 112 -10.12 9.72 -8.77
C PRO A 112 -10.65 10.85 -7.88
N ALA A 113 -11.74 11.49 -8.30
CA ALA A 113 -12.36 12.58 -7.56
C ALA A 113 -12.88 12.12 -6.18
N ALA A 114 -13.43 10.91 -6.16
CA ALA A 114 -13.92 10.23 -4.97
C ALA A 114 -13.47 8.76 -4.95
N GLY A 115 -13.19 8.25 -3.75
CA GLY A 115 -12.73 6.87 -3.57
C GLY A 115 -11.23 6.66 -3.81
N PHE A 116 -10.80 5.41 -3.70
CA PHE A 116 -9.41 4.98 -3.88
C PHE A 116 -9.30 3.53 -4.40
N SER A 117 -10.36 3.05 -5.06
CA SER A 117 -10.44 1.70 -5.61
C SER A 117 -10.11 1.68 -7.11
N SER A 118 -9.85 0.50 -7.65
CA SER A 118 -9.69 0.30 -9.09
C SER A 118 -10.91 0.76 -9.87
N GLU A 119 -12.11 0.51 -9.35
CA GLU A 119 -13.38 0.93 -9.93
C GLU A 119 -13.52 2.44 -9.96
N ALA A 120 -13.19 3.12 -8.86
CA ALA A 120 -13.21 4.58 -8.78
C ALA A 120 -12.28 5.20 -9.82
N LEU A 121 -11.06 4.68 -9.94
CA LEU A 121 -10.11 5.15 -10.96
C LEU A 121 -10.64 4.87 -12.38
N LEU A 122 -11.18 3.68 -12.64
CA LEU A 122 -11.72 3.31 -13.96
C LEU A 122 -12.98 4.10 -14.35
N ALA A 123 -13.62 4.80 -13.42
CA ALA A 123 -14.73 5.71 -13.70
C ALA A 123 -14.29 7.09 -14.19
N GLU A 124 -13.00 7.44 -14.09
CA GLU A 124 -12.50 8.74 -14.51
C GLU A 124 -12.63 8.93 -16.04
N PRO A 125 -13.11 10.10 -16.51
CA PRO A 125 -13.32 10.37 -17.94
C PRO A 125 -12.07 10.14 -18.80
N ASP A 126 -10.90 10.53 -18.27
CA ASP A 126 -9.60 10.39 -18.95
C ASP A 126 -9.21 8.93 -19.24
N LEU A 127 -9.87 7.96 -18.59
CA LEU A 127 -9.55 6.54 -18.72
C LEU A 127 -10.60 5.75 -19.49
N GLN A 128 -11.59 6.40 -20.12
CA GLN A 128 -12.66 5.70 -20.85
C GLN A 128 -12.24 5.26 -22.27
N ASP A 129 -11.42 6.05 -22.96
CA ASP A 129 -10.83 5.70 -24.26
C ASP A 129 -9.31 5.81 -24.18
N LEU A 130 -8.63 4.69 -24.37
CA LEU A 130 -7.18 4.59 -24.28
C LEU A 130 -6.60 3.96 -25.55
N SER A 131 -7.32 4.09 -26.67
CA SER A 131 -6.94 3.54 -27.97
C SER A 131 -5.51 3.95 -28.34
N GLY A 132 -4.63 2.94 -28.49
CA GLY A 132 -3.23 3.13 -28.87
C GLY A 132 -2.31 3.62 -27.73
N LYS A 133 -2.84 3.88 -26.53
CA LYS A 133 -2.04 4.31 -25.37
C LYS A 133 -1.25 3.18 -24.76
N LYS A 134 -0.04 3.48 -24.28
CA LYS A 134 0.82 2.54 -23.56
C LYS A 134 0.86 2.91 -22.09
N ILE A 135 0.54 1.95 -21.22
CA ILE A 135 0.45 2.16 -19.77
C ILE A 135 1.36 1.18 -19.06
N LEU A 136 2.21 1.68 -18.17
CA LEU A 136 2.98 0.88 -17.23
C LEU A 136 2.35 0.96 -15.83
N ILE A 137 1.91 -0.18 -15.30
CA ILE A 137 1.35 -0.28 -13.94
C ILE A 137 2.45 -0.65 -12.95
N PHE A 138 2.71 0.22 -11.99
CA PHE A 138 3.56 -0.03 -10.83
C PHE A 138 2.72 -0.57 -9.68
N LYS A 139 2.97 -1.82 -9.29
CA LYS A 139 2.17 -2.54 -8.30
C LYS A 139 3.00 -3.43 -7.38
N GLY A 140 2.32 -4.01 -6.38
CA GLY A 140 2.88 -5.11 -5.62
C GLY A 140 2.46 -6.45 -6.22
N GLN A 141 3.24 -7.50 -5.92
CA GLN A 141 3.00 -8.87 -6.35
C GLN A 141 1.59 -9.34 -6.03
N GLY A 142 0.97 -9.99 -7.01
CA GLY A 142 -0.41 -10.47 -6.91
C GLY A 142 -1.45 -9.34 -6.98
N GLY A 143 -2.60 -9.54 -6.33
CA GLY A 143 -3.71 -8.58 -6.35
C GLY A 143 -4.61 -8.67 -7.58
N ARG A 144 -5.52 -7.70 -7.72
CA ARG A 144 -6.58 -7.70 -8.73
C ARG A 144 -6.01 -7.41 -10.12
N THR A 145 -6.54 -8.10 -11.13
CA THR A 145 -6.23 -7.89 -12.55
C THR A 145 -7.12 -6.85 -13.22
N LEU A 146 -8.20 -6.44 -12.56
CA LEU A 146 -9.23 -5.51 -13.07
C LEU A 146 -8.66 -4.30 -13.82
N LEU A 147 -7.70 -3.56 -13.23
CA LEU A 147 -7.11 -2.41 -13.91
C LEU A 147 -6.46 -2.79 -15.24
N LYS A 148 -5.65 -3.85 -15.24
CA LYS A 148 -4.95 -4.30 -16.46
C LYS A 148 -5.95 -4.74 -17.52
N GLU A 149 -6.93 -5.55 -17.13
CA GLU A 149 -7.96 -6.08 -18.03
C GLU A 149 -8.83 -4.97 -18.62
N THR A 150 -9.38 -4.09 -17.78
CA THR A 150 -10.28 -3.02 -18.25
C THR A 150 -9.55 -1.98 -19.09
N LEU A 151 -8.34 -1.55 -18.72
CA LEU A 151 -7.57 -0.59 -19.53
C LEU A 151 -7.18 -1.20 -20.88
N THR A 152 -6.86 -2.51 -20.92
CA THR A 152 -6.60 -3.23 -22.18
C THR A 152 -7.86 -3.32 -23.04
N ALA A 153 -9.02 -3.65 -22.44
CA ALA A 153 -10.31 -3.68 -23.14
C ALA A 153 -10.72 -2.32 -23.72
N ARG A 154 -10.21 -1.22 -23.14
CA ARG A 154 -10.37 0.16 -23.63
C ARG A 154 -9.31 0.59 -24.66
N GLY A 155 -8.54 -0.35 -25.20
CA GLY A 155 -7.61 -0.14 -26.31
C GLY A 155 -6.17 0.20 -25.92
N ALA A 156 -5.83 0.17 -24.63
CA ALA A 156 -4.46 0.39 -24.17
C ALA A 156 -3.58 -0.86 -24.32
N LYS A 157 -2.29 -0.66 -24.55
CA LYS A 157 -1.24 -1.66 -24.33
C LYS A 157 -0.74 -1.54 -22.89
N VAL A 158 -1.06 -2.53 -22.05
CA VAL A 158 -0.81 -2.45 -20.61
C VAL A 158 0.28 -3.42 -20.16
N SER A 159 1.37 -2.87 -19.65
CA SER A 159 2.45 -3.58 -18.97
C SER A 159 2.32 -3.43 -17.45
N SER A 160 2.96 -4.31 -16.68
CA SER A 160 2.95 -4.22 -15.22
C SER A 160 4.27 -4.67 -14.64
N VAL A 161 4.74 -3.98 -13.61
CA VAL A 161 5.92 -4.34 -12.82
C VAL A 161 5.51 -4.56 -11.36
N ASP A 162 5.90 -5.72 -10.83
CA ASP A 162 5.74 -6.06 -9.41
C ASP A 162 6.98 -5.60 -8.64
N LEU A 163 6.83 -4.54 -7.85
CA LEU A 163 7.94 -3.86 -7.16
C LEU A 163 8.17 -4.35 -5.72
N TYR A 164 7.13 -4.93 -5.12
CA TYR A 164 7.16 -5.34 -3.73
C TYR A 164 6.21 -6.51 -3.51
N ARG A 165 6.43 -7.28 -2.47
CA ARG A 165 5.49 -8.30 -2.00
C ARG A 165 5.08 -8.00 -0.57
N ARG A 166 3.86 -8.43 -0.24
CA ARG A 166 3.35 -8.40 1.13
C ARG A 166 3.67 -9.75 1.75
N ILE A 167 4.42 -9.73 2.85
CA ILE A 167 4.74 -10.95 3.59
C ILE A 167 4.17 -10.85 5.00
N ARG A 168 3.94 -12.01 5.60
CA ARG A 168 3.68 -12.10 7.03
C ARG A 168 5.02 -11.97 7.76
N PRO A 169 5.17 -11.01 8.69
CA PRO A 169 6.40 -10.89 9.48
C PRO A 169 6.60 -12.14 10.32
N VAL A 170 7.86 -12.47 10.60
CA VAL A 170 8.20 -13.37 11.70
C VAL A 170 8.22 -12.52 12.96
N PHE A 171 7.24 -12.74 13.84
CA PHE A 171 7.11 -11.99 15.09
C PHE A 171 6.92 -12.97 16.23
N ASP A 172 7.44 -12.61 17.39
CA ASP A 172 7.32 -13.42 18.60
C ASP A 172 5.87 -13.38 19.11
N ALA A 173 5.22 -14.54 19.14
CA ALA A 173 3.85 -14.68 19.62
C ALA A 173 3.71 -14.24 21.09
N ASP A 174 4.79 -14.25 21.87
CA ASP A 174 4.80 -13.79 23.25
C ASP A 174 4.37 -12.33 23.38
N VAL A 175 4.65 -11.48 22.39
CA VAL A 175 4.22 -10.08 22.41
C VAL A 175 2.69 -9.98 22.40
N ALA A 176 2.04 -10.77 21.53
CA ALA A 176 0.59 -10.82 21.45
C ALA A 176 -0.02 -11.49 22.69
N ILE A 177 0.58 -12.56 23.21
CA ILE A 177 0.13 -13.24 24.43
C ILE A 177 0.21 -12.30 25.64
N ARG A 178 1.33 -11.58 25.81
CA ARG A 178 1.48 -10.58 26.88
C ARG A 178 0.46 -9.47 26.76
N TYR A 179 0.23 -8.96 25.54
CA TYR A 179 -0.81 -7.97 25.29
C TYR A 179 -2.20 -8.47 25.71
N LEU A 180 -2.56 -9.71 25.33
CA LEU A 180 -3.84 -10.32 25.72
C LEU A 180 -3.96 -10.50 27.25
N GLY A 181 -2.85 -10.72 27.95
CA GLY A 181 -2.81 -10.83 29.42
C GLY A 181 -2.86 -9.49 30.18
N LEU A 182 -2.82 -8.33 29.51
CA LEU A 182 -2.84 -7.04 30.20
C LEU A 182 -4.21 -6.77 30.87
N PRO A 183 -4.23 -6.17 32.08
CA PRO A 183 -5.46 -5.83 32.81
C PRO A 183 -6.16 -4.56 32.30
N SER A 184 -5.54 -3.84 31.35
CA SER A 184 -6.10 -2.62 30.76
C SER A 184 -7.18 -2.93 29.72
N ARG A 185 -7.95 -1.90 29.35
CA ARG A 185 -8.84 -1.98 28.19
C ARG A 185 -8.00 -2.13 26.92
N LYS A 186 -8.39 -3.04 26.03
CA LYS A 186 -7.59 -3.48 24.88
C LYS A 186 -8.31 -3.21 23.56
N ILE A 187 -7.60 -2.69 22.57
CA ILE A 187 -8.10 -2.49 21.20
C ILE A 187 -7.07 -3.00 20.20
N ILE A 188 -7.50 -3.77 19.20
CA ILE A 188 -6.65 -4.18 18.08
C ILE A 188 -6.96 -3.30 16.87
N ALA A 189 -5.96 -2.56 16.38
CA ALA A 189 -6.10 -1.69 15.23
C ALA A 189 -5.79 -2.42 13.91
N LEU A 190 -6.84 -2.90 13.23
CA LEU A 190 -6.76 -3.57 11.93
C LEU A 190 -7.03 -2.60 10.77
N THR A 191 -6.17 -2.60 9.75
CA THR A 191 -6.30 -1.68 8.59
C THR A 191 -6.60 -2.39 7.27
N SER A 192 -6.64 -3.72 7.25
CA SER A 192 -7.00 -4.52 6.07
C SER A 192 -7.34 -5.97 6.43
N GLY A 193 -8.06 -6.67 5.54
CA GLY A 193 -8.33 -8.10 5.70
C GLY A 193 -7.06 -8.97 5.67
N ASP A 194 -6.01 -8.56 4.93
CA ASP A 194 -4.70 -9.24 4.95
C ASP A 194 -4.06 -9.17 6.35
N ALA A 195 -4.09 -7.99 6.98
CA ALA A 195 -3.54 -7.79 8.31
C ALA A 195 -4.30 -8.62 9.37
N ALA A 196 -5.62 -8.74 9.22
CA ALA A 196 -6.46 -9.56 10.10
C ALA A 196 -6.14 -11.06 9.96
N ARG A 197 -6.07 -11.58 8.73
CA ARG A 197 -5.70 -12.98 8.48
C ARG A 197 -4.31 -13.32 9.00
N ASN A 198 -3.35 -12.44 8.75
CA ASN A 198 -1.99 -12.66 9.23
C ASN A 198 -1.93 -12.64 10.76
N LEU A 199 -2.61 -11.69 11.41
CA LEU A 199 -2.69 -11.63 12.87
C LEU A 199 -3.22 -12.95 13.44
N LEU A 200 -4.36 -13.44 12.93
CA LEU A 200 -4.95 -14.73 13.36
C LEU A 200 -3.97 -15.90 13.20
N ALA A 201 -3.24 -15.93 12.08
CA ALA A 201 -2.25 -16.96 11.84
C ALA A 201 -1.01 -16.84 12.75
N MET A 202 -0.66 -15.63 13.20
CA MET A 202 0.49 -15.37 14.08
C MET A 202 0.18 -15.68 15.55
N ILE A 203 -1.06 -15.45 15.99
CA ILE A 203 -1.48 -15.72 17.38
C ILE A 203 -1.94 -17.18 17.61
N GLY A 204 -2.12 -17.97 16.54
CA GLY A 204 -2.51 -19.38 16.62
C GLY A 204 -3.87 -19.61 17.31
N ARG A 205 -4.15 -20.87 17.72
CA ARG A 205 -5.38 -21.26 18.44
C ARG A 205 -5.51 -20.65 19.86
N LEU A 206 -4.48 -20.01 20.40
CA LEU A 206 -4.52 -19.35 21.71
C LEU A 206 -5.33 -18.03 21.67
N GLY A 207 -5.52 -17.42 20.49
CA GLY A 207 -6.34 -16.22 20.31
C GLY A 207 -7.86 -16.47 20.21
N ASP A 208 -8.30 -17.68 19.85
CA ASP A 208 -9.71 -17.97 19.55
C ASP A 208 -10.61 -18.08 20.81
N GLN A 209 -9.99 -18.20 21.99
CA GLN A 209 -10.70 -18.17 23.28
C GLN A 209 -10.68 -16.79 23.96
N SER A 210 -9.72 -15.91 23.62
CA SER A 210 -9.54 -14.61 24.28
C SER A 210 -10.06 -13.42 23.47
N LEU A 211 -10.49 -13.64 22.23
CA LEU A 211 -11.11 -12.63 21.35
C LEU A 211 -12.65 -12.67 21.37
N LYS A 212 -13.26 -13.55 22.18
CA LYS A 212 -14.72 -13.72 22.29
C LYS A 212 -15.35 -12.97 23.45
N ASP A 213 -14.53 -12.39 24.33
CA ASP A 213 -14.93 -11.59 25.50
C ASP A 213 -14.49 -10.13 25.32
#